data_AF-A0A3R5Q188-F1
#
_entry.id   AF-A0A3R5Q188-F1
#
_cell.length_a   1.000
_cell.length_b   1.000
_cell.length_c   1.000
_cell.angle_alpha   90.00
_cell.angle_beta   90.00
_cell.angle_gamma   90.00
#
_symmetry.space_group_name_H-M   'P 1'
#
loop_
_entity.id
_entity.type
_entity.pdbx_description
1 polymer ?
#
loop_
_entity_poly.entity_id
_entity_poly.type
_entity_poly.pdbx_seq_one_letter_code
_entity_poly.pdbx_strand_id
1 'polypeptide(L)'
;MPFTICPFDHKVIAAGSLSITTGIAVFTTYKWLSERRRKAQSNVYESEKLVNEYLAFHFANEKNIRLDLIPSSALDFPKRCADLCLKHSETLLKFNSVSRALDIGCAVGRSSFELARKFQEVIGIDYSQAFVDACQQLKDQDSRVYFITDEGELTTGCSAKVAEGI
;
A
#
# COMPACT_ATOMS: atom_id res chain seq x y z
N MET A 1 -61.78 11.77 -30.66
CA MET A 1 -61.88 11.34 -29.24
C MET A 1 -60.46 11.14 -28.74
N PRO A 2 -59.97 11.90 -27.74
CA PRO A 2 -58.66 11.63 -27.16
C PRO A 2 -58.82 10.56 -26.06
N PHE A 3 -58.00 9.50 -26.14
CA PHE A 3 -57.86 8.48 -25.12
C PHE A 3 -57.04 9.04 -23.94
N THR A 4 -57.68 9.30 -22.80
CA THR A 4 -57.00 9.61 -21.53
C THR A 4 -56.78 8.31 -20.77
N ILE A 5 -55.61 7.70 -20.96
CA ILE A 5 -55.14 6.57 -20.18
C ILE A 5 -54.38 7.16 -18.98
N CYS A 6 -54.91 6.98 -17.77
CA CYS A 6 -54.39 7.37 -16.44
C CYS A 6 -54.96 8.67 -15.82
N PRO A 7 -55.55 8.62 -14.60
CA PRO A 7 -56.24 9.75 -13.96
C PRO A 7 -55.31 10.70 -13.17
N PHE A 8 -53.99 10.58 -13.32
CA PHE A 8 -53.01 11.35 -12.57
C PHE A 8 -52.34 12.41 -13.46
N ASP A 9 -52.26 13.65 -12.96
CA ASP A 9 -51.57 14.73 -13.65
C ASP A 9 -50.07 14.40 -13.82
N HIS A 10 -49.62 14.30 -15.07
CA HIS A 10 -48.22 14.08 -15.46
C HIS A 10 -47.22 14.99 -14.73
N LYS A 11 -47.61 16.21 -14.34
CA LYS A 11 -46.76 17.13 -13.56
C LYS A 11 -46.46 16.62 -12.16
N VAL A 12 -47.43 15.96 -11.52
CA VAL A 12 -47.30 15.38 -10.18
C VAL A 12 -46.37 14.16 -10.22
N ILE A 13 -46.50 13.34 -11.26
CA ILE A 13 -45.62 12.19 -11.50
C ILE A 13 -44.18 12.67 -11.77
N ALA A 14 -44.01 13.68 -12.63
CA ALA A 14 -42.70 14.25 -12.95
C ALA A 14 -42.03 14.86 -11.71
N ALA A 15 -42.74 15.67 -10.94
CA ALA A 15 -42.23 16.28 -9.71
C ALA A 15 -41.82 15.23 -8.66
N GLY A 16 -42.65 14.22 -8.42
CA GLY A 16 -42.34 13.14 -7.49
C GLY A 16 -41.09 12.34 -7.89
N SER A 17 -40.96 12.03 -9.19
CA SER A 17 -39.78 11.32 -9.72
C SER A 17 -38.48 12.15 -9.59
N LEU A 18 -38.56 13.47 -9.79
CA LEU A 18 -37.42 14.36 -9.66
C LEU A 18 -36.96 14.50 -8.20
N SER A 19 -37.91 14.57 -7.26
CA SER A 19 -37.59 14.62 -5.83
C SER A 19 -36.92 13.34 -5.33
N ILE A 20 -37.39 12.17 -5.78
CA ILE A 20 -36.81 10.87 -5.40
C ILE A 20 -35.40 10.72 -5.97
N THR A 21 -35.21 11.02 -7.26
CA THR A 21 -33.90 10.91 -7.92
C THR A 21 -32.88 11.85 -7.30
N THR A 22 -33.28 13.09 -7.00
CA THR A 22 -32.43 14.06 -6.30
C THR A 22 -32.07 13.57 -4.89
N GLY A 23 -33.04 13.03 -4.14
CA GLY A 23 -32.80 12.49 -2.80
C GLY A 23 -31.81 11.32 -2.81
N ILE A 24 -31.95 10.38 -3.75
CA ILE A 24 -31.01 9.26 -3.93
C ILE A 24 -29.63 9.77 -4.34
N ALA A 25 -29.54 10.71 -5.28
CA ALA A 25 -28.27 11.29 -5.71
C ALA A 25 -27.54 12.00 -4.56
N VAL A 26 -28.27 12.77 -3.74
CA VAL A 26 -27.71 13.45 -2.57
C VAL A 26 -27.23 12.42 -1.53
N PHE A 27 -28.06 11.43 -1.20
CA PHE A 27 -27.70 10.41 -0.20
C PHE A 27 -26.50 9.55 -0.65
N THR A 28 -26.47 9.12 -1.91
CA THR A 28 -25.37 8.33 -2.46
C THR A 28 -24.07 9.14 -2.52
N THR A 29 -24.14 10.40 -2.93
CA THR A 29 -22.99 11.31 -2.90
C THR A 29 -22.50 11.55 -1.47
N TYR A 30 -23.41 11.79 -0.52
CA TYR A 30 -23.08 11.92 0.90
C TYR A 30 -22.39 10.67 1.44
N LYS A 31 -22.96 9.48 1.20
CA LYS A 31 -22.40 8.21 1.66
C LYS A 31 -21.02 7.99 1.06
N TRP A 32 -20.85 8.20 -0.24
CA TRP A 32 -19.55 8.10 -0.92
C TRP A 32 -18.51 9.08 -0.37
N LEU A 33 -18.88 10.34 -0.14
CA LEU A 33 -17.99 11.33 0.49
C LEU A 33 -17.60 10.94 1.92
N SER A 34 -18.55 10.43 2.70
CA SER A 34 -18.32 9.97 4.08
C SER A 34 -17.38 8.75 4.12
N GLU A 35 -17.56 7.80 3.20
CA GLU A 35 -16.71 6.61 3.08
C GLU A 35 -15.31 6.99 2.61
N ARG A 36 -15.18 7.92 1.66
CA ARG A 36 -13.89 8.48 1.23
C ARG A 36 -13.15 9.16 2.38
N ARG A 37 -13.82 10.04 3.14
CA ARG A 37 -13.22 10.69 4.32
C ARG A 37 -12.80 9.67 5.36
N ARG A 38 -13.67 8.68 5.66
CA ARG A 38 -13.35 7.62 6.61
C ARG A 38 -12.12 6.84 6.17
N LYS A 39 -12.00 6.50 4.89
CA LYS A 39 -10.86 5.77 4.32
C LYS A 39 -9.56 6.57 4.42
N ALA A 40 -9.62 7.88 4.13
CA ALA A 40 -8.47 8.79 4.26
C ALA A 40 -8.05 8.99 5.73
N GLN A 41 -9.01 9.04 6.66
CA GLN A 41 -8.74 9.27 8.09
C GLN A 41 -8.33 7.98 8.83
N SER A 42 -8.72 6.80 8.33
CA SER A 42 -8.40 5.53 8.98
C SER A 42 -7.00 5.01 8.67
N ASN A 43 -6.39 5.43 7.55
CA ASN A 43 -5.09 4.89 7.18
C ASN A 43 -3.96 5.67 7.83
N VAL A 44 -3.55 5.21 9.01
CA VAL A 44 -2.46 5.79 9.79
C VAL A 44 -1.14 5.81 8.99
N TYR A 45 -0.98 4.91 8.01
CA TYR A 45 0.25 4.70 7.24
C TYR A 45 0.47 5.61 6.03
N GLU A 46 -0.35 6.66 5.85
CA GLU A 46 -0.27 7.55 4.68
C GLU A 46 0.66 8.75 4.90
N SER A 47 1.18 8.95 6.11
CA SER A 47 2.08 10.07 6.39
C SER A 47 3.50 9.82 5.86
N GLU A 48 4.15 10.85 5.34
CA GLU A 48 5.54 10.79 4.87
C GLU A 48 6.50 10.32 5.96
N LYS A 49 6.27 10.76 7.21
CA LYS A 49 7.04 10.31 8.37
C LYS A 49 7.04 8.78 8.48
N LEU A 50 5.87 8.15 8.43
CA LEU A 50 5.76 6.68 8.52
C LEU A 50 6.37 5.99 7.31
N VAL A 51 6.24 6.55 6.11
CA VAL A 51 6.94 6.02 4.92
C VAL A 51 8.46 6.01 5.15
N ASN A 52 9.03 7.10 5.65
CA ASN A 52 10.46 7.20 5.91
C ASN A 52 10.91 6.26 7.04
N GLU A 53 10.12 6.12 8.10
CA GLU A 53 10.39 5.17 9.18
C GLU A 53 10.37 3.71 8.70
N TYR A 54 9.42 3.34 7.83
CA TYR A 54 9.39 2.01 7.24
C TYR A 54 10.53 1.78 6.24
N LEU A 55 10.91 2.78 5.45
CA LEU A 55 12.11 2.72 4.62
C LEU A 55 13.37 2.49 5.47
N ALA A 56 13.48 3.13 6.63
CA ALA A 56 14.55 2.86 7.60
C ALA A 56 14.47 1.43 8.12
N PHE A 57 13.31 1.00 8.61
CA PHE A 57 13.12 -0.35 9.15
C PHE A 57 13.43 -1.46 8.13
N HIS A 58 13.15 -1.20 6.86
CA HIS A 58 13.29 -2.17 5.78
C HIS A 58 14.65 -2.12 5.09
N PHE A 59 15.32 -0.97 5.01
CA PHE A 59 16.52 -0.77 4.18
C PHE A 59 17.70 -0.08 4.88
N ALA A 60 17.57 0.32 6.15
CA ALA A 60 18.71 0.85 6.88
C ALA A 60 19.80 -0.22 7.06
N ASN A 61 21.02 0.27 7.20
CA ASN A 61 22.20 -0.51 7.55
C ASN A 61 22.92 0.19 8.71
N GLU A 62 23.94 -0.47 9.27
CA GLU A 62 24.71 0.03 10.42
C GLU A 62 25.30 1.44 10.25
N LYS A 63 25.52 1.90 9.00
CA LYS A 63 26.06 3.23 8.72
C LYS A 63 25.00 4.34 8.73
N ASN A 64 23.74 3.97 8.55
CA ASN A 64 22.63 4.91 8.30
C ASN A 64 21.64 4.97 9.48
N ILE A 65 21.84 4.16 10.53
CA ILE A 65 20.97 4.14 11.71
C ILE A 65 21.77 4.29 12.99
N ARG A 66 21.14 4.91 13.99
CA ARG A 66 21.64 5.04 15.36
C ARG A 66 21.54 3.71 16.10
N LEU A 67 22.54 2.84 15.92
CA LEU A 67 22.65 1.53 16.59
C LEU A 67 22.70 1.63 18.13
N ASP A 68 22.97 2.81 18.68
CA ASP A 68 22.87 3.07 20.12
C ASP A 68 21.43 2.96 20.65
N LEU A 69 20.42 3.08 19.77
CA LEU A 69 19.01 3.01 20.14
C LEU A 69 18.34 1.68 19.74
N ILE A 70 18.94 0.89 18.86
CA ILE A 70 18.32 -0.27 18.24
C ILE A 70 19.34 -1.43 18.15
N PRO A 71 18.96 -2.66 18.56
CA PRO A 71 19.87 -3.80 18.44
C PRO A 71 20.18 -4.10 16.96
N SER A 72 21.42 -4.48 16.66
CA SER A 72 21.83 -4.87 15.31
C SER A 72 20.99 -6.01 14.71
N SER A 73 20.41 -6.85 15.57
CA SER A 73 19.47 -7.90 15.18
C SER A 73 18.13 -7.41 14.64
N ALA A 74 17.80 -6.11 14.76
CA ALA A 74 16.60 -5.52 14.17
C ALA A 74 16.78 -5.16 12.69
N LEU A 75 18.00 -4.87 12.24
CA LEU A 75 18.30 -4.58 10.83
C LEU A 75 17.88 -5.75 9.94
N ASP A 76 17.53 -5.52 8.68
CA ASP A 76 17.24 -6.58 7.70
C ASP A 76 16.17 -7.62 8.12
N PHE A 77 15.25 -7.26 9.03
CA PHE A 77 14.21 -8.20 9.47
C PHE A 77 13.32 -8.73 8.32
N PRO A 78 12.75 -7.87 7.44
CA PRO A 78 11.95 -8.38 6.30
C PRO A 78 12.77 -9.24 5.33
N LYS A 79 14.06 -8.94 5.18
CA LYS A 79 14.98 -9.76 4.38
C LYS A 79 15.15 -11.15 4.99
N ARG A 80 15.40 -11.26 6.30
CA ARG A 80 15.52 -12.56 6.97
C ARG A 80 14.23 -13.37 6.86
N CYS A 81 13.06 -12.73 6.96
CA CYS A 81 11.79 -13.39 6.74
C CYS A 81 11.71 -13.99 5.32
N ALA A 82 12.06 -13.22 4.29
CA ALA A 82 12.09 -13.71 2.92
C ALA A 82 13.12 -14.84 2.72
N ASP A 83 14.33 -14.71 3.27
CA ASP A 83 15.38 -15.74 3.18
C ASP A 83 14.91 -17.07 3.81
N LEU A 84 14.16 -17.02 4.92
CA LEU A 84 13.54 -18.21 5.52
C LEU A 84 12.47 -18.83 4.60
N CYS A 85 11.59 -18.02 4.02
CA CYS A 85 10.60 -18.48 3.04
C CYS A 85 11.29 -19.15 1.84
N LEU A 86 12.35 -18.54 1.31
CA LEU A 86 13.14 -19.09 0.20
C LEU A 86 13.75 -20.44 0.57
N LYS A 87 14.42 -20.54 1.73
CA LYS A 87 15.01 -21.78 2.23
C LYS A 87 13.99 -22.93 2.31
N HIS A 88 12.78 -22.65 2.80
CA HIS A 88 11.72 -23.66 2.89
C HIS A 88 11.02 -23.93 1.56
N SER A 89 11.08 -23.00 0.61
CA SER A 89 10.53 -23.20 -0.73
C SER A 89 11.38 -24.15 -1.58
N GLU A 90 12.69 -24.28 -1.32
CA GLU A 90 13.59 -25.15 -2.10
C GLU A 90 13.17 -26.63 -2.09
N THR A 91 12.56 -27.10 -1.00
CA THR A 91 12.03 -28.47 -0.91
C THR A 91 10.76 -28.65 -1.75
N LEU A 92 9.96 -27.59 -1.91
CA LEU A 92 8.74 -27.56 -2.73
C LEU A 92 9.06 -27.37 -4.22
N LEU A 93 10.08 -26.57 -4.53
CA LEU A 93 10.56 -26.26 -5.88
C LEU A 93 11.13 -27.48 -6.62
N LYS A 94 11.56 -28.52 -5.89
CA LYS A 94 12.02 -29.79 -6.50
C LYS A 94 10.89 -30.63 -7.10
N PHE A 95 9.64 -30.41 -6.68
CA PHE A 95 8.49 -31.21 -7.09
C PHE A 95 7.53 -30.46 -8.02
N ASN A 96 7.59 -29.13 -8.04
CA ASN A 96 6.85 -28.29 -8.99
C ASN A 96 7.55 -26.93 -9.14
N SER A 97 7.40 -26.33 -10.32
CA SER A 97 7.80 -24.96 -10.61
C SER A 97 6.96 -23.98 -9.77
N VAL A 98 7.32 -23.75 -8.50
CA VAL A 98 6.72 -22.66 -7.72
C VAL A 98 7.17 -21.36 -8.36
N SER A 99 6.36 -20.84 -9.27
CA SER A 99 6.67 -19.66 -10.07
C SER A 99 6.22 -18.37 -9.40
N ARG A 100 5.40 -18.45 -8.35
CA ARG A 100 4.77 -17.26 -7.75
C ARG A 100 4.82 -17.22 -6.23
N ALA A 101 4.98 -16.02 -5.68
CA ALA A 101 4.79 -15.74 -4.26
C ALA A 101 3.78 -14.61 -4.04
N LEU A 102 3.12 -14.63 -2.88
CA LEU A 102 2.20 -13.58 -2.40
C LEU A 102 2.74 -13.04 -1.07
N ASP A 103 2.96 -11.74 -1.01
CA ASP A 103 3.44 -11.01 0.16
C ASP A 103 2.32 -10.09 0.68
N ILE A 104 1.62 -10.52 1.74
CA ILE A 104 0.49 -9.79 2.32
C ILE A 104 1.01 -8.87 3.44
N GLY A 105 0.78 -7.57 3.28
CA GLY A 105 1.39 -6.55 4.14
C GLY A 105 2.83 -6.26 3.72
N CYS A 106 3.05 -6.06 2.41
CA CYS A 106 4.40 -5.91 1.87
C CYS A 106 5.08 -4.59 2.27
N ALA A 107 4.32 -3.61 2.81
CA ALA A 107 4.77 -2.26 3.10
C ALA A 107 5.59 -1.68 1.94
N VAL A 108 6.81 -1.21 2.21
CA VAL A 108 7.72 -0.62 1.20
C VAL A 108 8.48 -1.68 0.36
N GLY A 109 8.09 -2.95 0.45
CA GLY A 109 8.43 -3.98 -0.53
C GLY A 109 9.68 -4.84 -0.25
N ARG A 110 10.42 -4.63 0.84
CA ARG A 110 11.70 -5.34 1.06
C ARG A 110 11.60 -6.86 0.97
N SER A 111 10.62 -7.49 1.62
CA SER A 111 10.39 -8.93 1.52
C SER A 111 10.05 -9.36 0.09
N SER A 112 9.17 -8.61 -0.59
CA SER A 112 8.78 -8.86 -1.98
C SER A 112 9.98 -8.83 -2.93
N PHE A 113 10.89 -7.86 -2.78
CA PHE A 113 12.12 -7.77 -3.57
C PHE A 113 13.04 -8.97 -3.34
N GLU A 114 13.21 -9.42 -2.08
CA GLU A 114 14.06 -10.58 -1.80
C GLU A 114 13.44 -11.89 -2.33
N LEU A 115 12.12 -12.05 -2.27
CA LEU A 115 11.41 -13.19 -2.86
C LEU A 115 11.56 -13.23 -4.40
N ALA A 116 11.55 -12.07 -5.05
CA ALA A 116 11.66 -11.94 -6.51
C ALA A 116 13.01 -12.43 -7.07
N ARG A 117 14.03 -12.65 -6.21
CA ARG A 117 15.28 -13.29 -6.62
C ARG A 117 15.13 -14.75 -7.06
N LYS A 118 14.04 -15.42 -6.68
CA LYS A 118 13.83 -16.86 -6.94
C LYS A 118 12.48 -17.15 -7.59
N PHE A 119 11.43 -16.44 -7.20
CA PHE A 119 10.11 -16.57 -7.83
C PHE A 119 10.05 -15.77 -9.12
N GLN A 120 9.36 -16.30 -10.14
CA GLN A 120 9.18 -15.61 -11.42
C GLN A 120 8.21 -14.43 -11.33
N GLU A 121 7.25 -14.51 -10.40
CA GLU A 121 6.28 -13.45 -10.11
C GLU A 121 6.11 -13.31 -8.60
N VAL A 122 6.11 -12.08 -8.10
CA VAL A 122 5.78 -11.77 -6.71
C VAL A 122 4.67 -10.73 -6.70
N ILE A 123 3.56 -11.05 -6.03
CA ILE A 123 2.46 -10.13 -5.82
C ILE A 123 2.57 -9.61 -4.39
N GLY A 124 2.94 -8.34 -4.24
CA GLY A 124 2.89 -7.63 -2.96
C GLY A 124 1.58 -6.89 -2.81
N ILE A 125 0.94 -6.99 -1.65
CA ILE A 125 -0.29 -6.25 -1.32
C ILE A 125 -0.08 -5.50 -0.02
N ASP A 126 -0.39 -4.20 -0.03
CA ASP A 126 -0.52 -3.40 1.18
C ASP A 126 -1.77 -2.53 1.09
N TYR A 127 -2.30 -2.13 2.24
CA TYR A 127 -3.44 -1.23 2.32
C TYR A 127 -3.03 0.24 2.12
N SER A 128 -1.79 0.58 2.49
CA SER A 128 -1.22 1.92 2.34
C SER A 128 -0.81 2.21 0.91
N GLN A 129 -1.46 3.21 0.31
CA GLN A 129 -1.07 3.65 -1.03
C GLN A 129 0.31 4.30 -0.98
N ALA A 130 0.61 5.09 0.06
CA ALA A 130 1.94 5.68 0.24
C ALA A 130 3.08 4.64 0.31
N PHE A 131 2.85 3.49 0.94
CA PHE A 131 3.82 2.39 0.95
C PHE A 131 3.96 1.73 -0.42
N VAL A 132 2.85 1.47 -1.10
CA VAL A 132 2.86 0.91 -2.46
C VAL A 132 3.58 1.85 -3.43
N ASP A 133 3.33 3.15 -3.33
CA ASP A 133 4.00 4.17 -4.16
C ASP A 133 5.50 4.22 -3.87
N ALA A 134 5.93 4.10 -2.60
CA ALA A 134 7.33 4.01 -2.24
C ALA A 134 8.01 2.73 -2.76
N CYS A 135 7.32 1.59 -2.68
CA CYS A 135 7.75 0.33 -3.26
C CYS A 135 7.90 0.44 -4.78
N GLN A 136 6.93 1.03 -5.46
CA GLN A 136 6.96 1.21 -6.92
C GLN A 136 8.11 2.12 -7.36
N GLN A 137 8.39 3.21 -6.62
CA GLN A 137 9.55 4.05 -6.89
C GLN A 137 10.87 3.30 -6.70
N LEU A 138 10.99 2.48 -5.65
CA LEU A 138 12.16 1.64 -5.44
C LEU A 138 12.35 0.62 -6.57
N LYS A 139 11.25 0.06 -7.08
CA LYS A 139 11.26 -0.87 -8.22
C LYS A 139 11.69 -0.19 -9.51
N ASP A 140 11.27 1.05 -9.74
CA ASP A 140 11.53 1.76 -11.00
C ASP A 140 12.91 2.46 -11.04
N GLN A 141 13.46 2.81 -9.87
CA GLN A 141 14.68 3.62 -9.75
C GLN A 141 15.83 2.92 -9.02
N ASP A 142 15.64 1.66 -8.61
CA ASP A 142 16.52 0.85 -7.74
C ASP A 142 16.86 1.47 -6.37
N SER A 143 16.46 2.71 -6.14
CA SER A 143 16.81 3.47 -4.96
C SER A 143 15.82 4.60 -4.70
N ARG A 144 15.70 4.97 -3.43
CA ARG A 144 14.90 6.11 -2.99
C ARG A 144 15.60 6.83 -1.84
N VAL A 145 15.72 8.15 -1.93
CA VAL A 145 16.19 9.00 -0.83
C VAL A 145 15.04 9.25 0.14
N TYR A 146 15.33 9.23 1.44
CA TYR A 146 14.38 9.52 2.51
C TYR A 146 15.07 10.17 3.69
N PHE A 147 14.30 10.76 4.60
CA PHE A 147 14.84 11.48 5.76
C PHE A 147 14.28 10.89 7.06
N ILE A 148 15.18 10.49 7.95
CA ILE A 148 14.82 9.99 9.29
C ILE A 148 14.82 11.18 10.25
N THR A 149 13.78 11.31 11.08
CA THR A 149 13.75 12.29 12.17
C THR A 149 14.62 11.82 13.32
N ASP A 150 15.67 12.58 13.63
CA ASP A 150 16.57 12.32 14.75
C ASP A 150 16.02 12.91 16.05
N GLU A 151 15.69 14.21 16.03
CA GLU A 151 15.15 14.94 17.18
C GLU A 151 14.38 16.19 16.71
N GLY A 152 13.11 16.31 17.10
CA GLY A 152 12.27 17.45 16.69
C GLY A 152 12.20 17.58 15.17
N GLU A 153 12.75 18.67 14.63
CA GLU A 153 12.82 18.95 13.18
C GLU A 153 14.17 18.54 12.55
N LEU A 154 15.13 18.05 13.35
CA LEU A 154 16.41 17.58 12.84
C LEU A 154 16.23 16.24 12.14
N THR A 155 16.80 16.13 10.94
CA THR A 155 16.70 14.94 10.11
C THR A 155 18.03 14.53 9.50
N THR A 156 18.20 13.23 9.29
CA THR A 156 19.33 12.62 8.59
C THR A 156 18.88 12.02 7.27
N GLY A 157 19.53 12.42 6.18
CA GLY A 157 19.29 11.89 4.85
C GLY A 157 19.84 10.47 4.69
N CYS A 158 18.99 9.57 4.20
CA CYS A 158 19.28 8.16 3.98
C CYS A 158 18.87 7.74 2.56
N SER A 159 19.35 6.58 2.11
CA SER A 159 18.97 6.01 0.81
C SER A 159 18.62 4.54 0.98
N ALA A 160 17.41 4.19 0.57
CA ALA A 160 16.96 2.82 0.45
C ALA A 160 17.37 2.33 -0.94
N LYS A 161 17.90 1.10 -1.02
CA LYS A 161 18.37 0.52 -2.28
C LYS A 161 17.90 -0.92 -2.40
N VAL A 162 17.38 -1.25 -3.57
CA VAL A 162 17.14 -2.62 -3.99
C VAL A 162 18.46 -3.16 -4.55
N ALA A 163 18.75 -4.43 -4.34
CA ALA A 163 19.97 -5.01 -4.89
C ALA A 163 19.84 -5.24 -6.39
N GLU A 164 20.96 -5.18 -7.10
CA GLU A 164 21.02 -5.45 -8.53
C GLU A 164 20.45 -6.84 -8.88
N GLY A 165 19.72 -6.91 -10.00
CA GLY A 165 19.17 -8.15 -10.55
C GLY A 165 17.86 -8.63 -9.91
N ILE A 166 17.14 -7.74 -9.22
CA ILE A 166 15.73 -7.92 -8.84
C ILE A 166 14.85 -7.13 -9.80
#